data_AF-A0A7C8M407-F1
#
_entry.id   AF-A0A7C8M407-F1
#
_cell.length_a   1.000
_cell.length_b   1.000
_cell.length_c   1.000
_cell.angle_alpha   90.00
_cell.angle_beta   90.00
_cell.angle_gamma   90.00
#
_symmetry.space_group_name_H-M   'P 1'
#
loop_
_entity.id
_entity.type
_entity.pdbx_description
1 polymer ?
#
loop_
_entity_poly.entity_id
_entity_poly.type
_entity_poly.pdbx_seq_one_letter_code
_entity_poly.pdbx_strand_id
1 'polypeptide(L)'
;SCSNPAENTCTFYPDCLEKKVSCGTSGYPIGYGLKYCNKFTSANAKFSSRGKAWITKTMLCLQNNLVPYATGEKSTTCANLKEFAFGTHPGCYVSSGVCALPPSDWEVVISTVSLKELFGSIDALKATLQTAGNCVEFYQWLIERGIVKLVDKVEDVAKDIWKKVTDFF
;
A
#
# COMPACT_ATOMS: atom_id res chain seq x y z
N SER A 1 1.53 -11.38 -20.05
CA SER A 1 2.43 -10.46 -20.80
C SER A 1 3.02 -9.46 -19.82
N CYS A 2 4.20 -8.87 -20.08
CA CYS A 2 4.71 -7.78 -19.23
C CYS A 2 3.91 -6.48 -19.34
N SER A 3 3.12 -6.32 -20.39
CA SER A 3 2.17 -5.21 -20.58
C SER A 3 0.80 -5.42 -19.92
N ASN A 4 0.48 -6.65 -19.53
CA ASN A 4 -0.78 -7.01 -18.90
C ASN A 4 -0.51 -8.10 -17.84
N PRO A 5 -0.18 -7.69 -16.59
CA PRO A 5 0.08 -8.60 -15.49
C PRO A 5 -1.13 -9.49 -15.20
N ALA A 6 -0.88 -10.75 -14.86
CA ALA A 6 -1.95 -11.69 -14.55
C ALA A 6 -2.38 -11.56 -13.08
N GLU A 7 -3.69 -11.54 -12.85
CA GLU A 7 -4.26 -11.53 -11.50
C GLU A 7 -3.76 -12.70 -10.66
N ASN A 8 -3.64 -12.48 -9.34
CA ASN A 8 -3.26 -13.50 -8.36
C ASN A 8 -1.91 -14.20 -8.63
N THR A 9 -1.03 -13.57 -9.41
CA THR A 9 0.32 -14.06 -9.65
C THR A 9 1.37 -13.05 -9.21
N CYS A 10 2.56 -13.55 -8.87
CA CYS A 10 3.71 -12.73 -8.49
C CYS A 10 4.81 -12.71 -9.55
N THR A 11 4.61 -13.41 -10.67
CA THR A 11 5.59 -13.61 -11.75
C THR A 11 5.98 -12.32 -12.45
N PHE A 12 5.11 -11.30 -12.46
CA PHE A 12 5.44 -9.96 -12.98
C PHE A 12 6.75 -9.40 -12.42
N TYR A 13 7.03 -9.62 -11.13
CA TYR A 13 8.23 -9.09 -10.49
C TYR A 13 9.52 -9.71 -11.04
N PRO A 14 9.75 -11.04 -10.96
CA PRO A 14 10.97 -11.66 -11.48
C PRO A 14 10.99 -11.75 -13.01
N ASP A 15 9.84 -11.96 -13.67
CA ASP A 15 9.83 -12.30 -15.09
C ASP A 15 9.76 -11.09 -16.01
N CYS A 16 9.36 -9.93 -15.50
CA CYS A 16 9.19 -8.71 -16.27
C CYS A 16 9.97 -7.54 -15.66
N LEU A 17 9.60 -7.10 -14.47
CA LEU A 17 10.17 -5.88 -13.89
C LEU A 17 11.67 -6.05 -13.62
N GLU A 18 12.08 -7.09 -12.90
CA GLU A 18 13.49 -7.33 -12.57
C GLU A 18 14.34 -7.60 -13.81
N LYS A 19 13.84 -8.36 -14.79
CA LYS A 19 14.57 -8.56 -16.06
C LYS A 19 14.85 -7.24 -16.77
N LYS A 20 13.98 -6.24 -16.61
CA LYS A 20 14.13 -4.95 -17.27
C LYS A 20 14.99 -3.95 -16.48
N VAL A 21 14.84 -3.89 -15.16
CA VAL A 21 15.54 -2.89 -14.32
C VAL A 21 16.80 -3.40 -13.62
N SER A 22 16.93 -4.73 -13.46
CA SER A 22 18.11 -5.42 -12.90
C SER A 22 18.60 -4.84 -11.56
N CYS A 23 17.69 -4.63 -10.61
CA CYS A 23 18.00 -4.02 -9.32
C CYS A 23 18.56 -4.99 -8.27
N GLY A 24 18.62 -6.28 -8.60
CA GLY A 24 19.17 -7.33 -7.74
C GLY A 24 18.22 -7.77 -6.64
N THR A 25 18.68 -8.75 -5.84
CA THR A 25 17.86 -9.41 -4.81
C THR A 25 17.45 -8.49 -3.66
N SER A 26 18.18 -7.39 -3.42
CA SER A 26 17.83 -6.35 -2.46
C SER A 26 17.02 -5.20 -3.07
N GLY A 27 16.90 -5.17 -4.41
CA GLY A 27 16.13 -4.19 -5.16
C GLY A 27 14.62 -4.33 -4.92
N TYR A 28 13.87 -3.27 -5.24
CA TYR A 28 12.42 -3.27 -5.03
C TYR A 28 11.69 -4.46 -5.69
N PRO A 29 11.95 -4.84 -6.96
CA PRO A 29 11.19 -5.91 -7.60
C PRO A 29 11.23 -7.23 -6.83
N ILE A 30 12.42 -7.65 -6.38
CA ILE A 30 12.63 -8.94 -5.72
C ILE A 30 12.54 -8.81 -4.19
N GLY A 31 13.32 -7.92 -3.61
CA GLY A 31 13.46 -7.78 -2.16
C GLY A 31 12.19 -7.29 -1.46
N TYR A 32 11.29 -6.64 -2.21
CA TYR A 32 10.04 -6.11 -1.69
C TYR A 32 8.81 -6.62 -2.45
N GLY A 33 8.67 -6.30 -3.73
CA GLY A 33 7.49 -6.59 -4.55
C GLY A 33 7.14 -8.08 -4.56
N LEU A 34 8.06 -8.94 -5.03
CA LEU A 34 7.89 -10.39 -5.03
C LEU A 34 7.69 -10.96 -3.63
N LYS A 35 8.52 -10.51 -2.67
CA LYS A 35 8.47 -10.96 -1.28
C LYS A 35 7.07 -10.78 -0.67
N TYR A 36 6.51 -9.59 -0.74
CA TYR A 36 5.21 -9.31 -0.13
C TYR A 36 4.04 -9.82 -0.96
N CYS A 37 4.16 -9.84 -2.29
CA CYS A 37 3.21 -10.53 -3.14
C CYS A 37 3.04 -12.00 -2.71
N ASN A 38 4.14 -12.73 -2.54
CA ASN A 38 4.10 -14.12 -2.09
C ASN A 38 3.53 -14.27 -0.68
N LYS A 39 3.85 -13.35 0.23
CA LYS A 39 3.27 -13.36 1.58
C LYS A 39 1.75 -13.21 1.57
N PHE A 40 1.21 -12.29 0.77
CA PHE A 40 -0.25 -12.12 0.63
C PHE A 40 -0.90 -13.33 -0.05
N THR A 41 -0.26 -13.91 -1.08
CA THR A 41 -0.72 -15.16 -1.69
C THR A 41 -0.79 -16.29 -0.66
N SER A 42 0.24 -16.45 0.19
CA SER A 42 0.25 -17.46 1.26
C SER A 42 -0.78 -17.19 2.35
N ALA A 43 -1.07 -15.92 2.63
CA ALA A 43 -2.07 -15.52 3.62
C ALA A 43 -3.51 -15.58 3.10
N ASN A 44 -3.72 -15.76 1.79
CA ASN A 44 -5.03 -15.69 1.10
C ASN A 44 -6.13 -16.52 1.79
N ALA A 45 -5.80 -17.73 2.27
CA ALA A 45 -6.76 -18.59 2.96
C ALA A 45 -7.32 -18.01 4.28
N LYS A 46 -6.60 -17.07 4.90
CA LYS A 46 -6.99 -16.41 6.16
C LYS A 46 -7.94 -15.23 5.96
N PHE A 47 -8.12 -14.77 4.73
CA PHE A 47 -8.98 -13.64 4.41
C PHE A 47 -10.43 -14.06 4.19
N SER A 48 -11.36 -13.18 4.53
CA SER A 48 -12.75 -13.25 4.08
C SER A 48 -12.83 -13.15 2.55
N SER A 49 -13.98 -13.51 1.95
CA SER A 49 -14.18 -13.32 0.50
C SER A 49 -13.93 -11.88 0.04
N ARG A 50 -14.23 -10.88 0.88
CA ARG A 50 -13.94 -9.46 0.59
C ARG A 50 -12.44 -9.18 0.64
N GLY A 51 -11.74 -9.72 1.63
CA GLY A 51 -10.28 -9.64 1.75
C GLY A 51 -9.55 -10.28 0.58
N LYS A 52 -10.02 -11.45 0.10
CA LYS A 52 -9.46 -12.10 -1.10
C LYS A 52 -9.61 -11.23 -2.34
N ALA A 53 -10.79 -10.65 -2.55
CA ALA A 53 -11.01 -9.70 -3.64
C ALA A 53 -10.12 -8.45 -3.53
N TRP A 54 -9.90 -7.96 -2.31
CA TRP A 54 -8.98 -6.85 -2.05
C TRP A 54 -7.53 -7.21 -2.39
N ILE A 55 -7.06 -8.42 -2.04
CA ILE A 55 -5.72 -8.91 -2.42
C ILE A 55 -5.56 -8.88 -3.94
N THR A 56 -6.51 -9.48 -4.68
CA THR A 56 -6.46 -9.53 -6.15
C THR A 56 -6.35 -8.14 -6.77
N LYS A 57 -7.25 -7.22 -6.36
CA LYS A 57 -7.28 -5.84 -6.88
C LYS A 57 -6.02 -5.07 -6.53
N THR A 58 -5.54 -5.22 -5.30
CA THR A 58 -4.34 -4.53 -4.81
C THR A 58 -3.11 -4.99 -5.56
N MET A 59 -2.92 -6.31 -5.68
CA MET A 59 -1.80 -6.90 -6.41
C MET A 59 -1.77 -6.41 -7.87
N LEU A 60 -2.92 -6.45 -8.54
CA LEU A 60 -3.03 -6.01 -9.92
C LEU A 60 -2.74 -4.50 -10.06
N CYS A 61 -3.30 -3.67 -9.17
CA CYS A 61 -3.07 -2.22 -9.17
C CYS A 61 -1.57 -1.88 -9.04
N LEU A 62 -0.88 -2.52 -8.09
CA LEU A 62 0.55 -2.29 -7.85
C LEU A 62 1.39 -2.70 -9.08
N GLN A 63 1.09 -3.86 -9.67
CA GLN A 63 1.81 -4.33 -10.85
C GLN A 63 1.55 -3.44 -12.08
N ASN A 64 0.31 -3.01 -12.29
CA ASN A 64 -0.06 -2.13 -13.40
C ASN A 64 0.66 -0.78 -13.36
N ASN A 65 0.84 -0.18 -12.19
CA ASN A 65 1.62 1.06 -12.06
C ASN A 65 3.09 0.91 -12.48
N LEU A 66 3.61 -0.32 -12.45
CA LEU A 66 5.01 -0.63 -12.77
C LEU A 66 5.19 -1.12 -14.22
N VAL A 67 4.10 -1.32 -14.97
CA VAL A 67 4.13 -1.79 -16.36
C VAL A 67 5.04 -0.93 -17.26
N PRO A 68 4.99 0.43 -17.22
CA PRO A 68 5.86 1.24 -18.09
C PRO A 68 7.35 0.99 -17.87
N TYR A 69 7.76 0.63 -16.64
CA TYR A 69 9.14 0.28 -16.33
C TYR A 69 9.48 -1.14 -16.78
N ALA A 70 8.53 -2.08 -16.64
CA ALA A 70 8.71 -3.46 -17.05
C ALA A 70 8.73 -3.65 -18.58
N THR A 71 8.04 -2.79 -19.34
CA THR A 71 8.04 -2.80 -20.82
C THR A 71 9.17 -1.97 -21.42
N GLY A 72 9.82 -1.12 -20.62
CA GLY A 72 10.87 -0.22 -21.09
C GLY A 72 10.37 1.07 -21.72
N GLU A 73 9.08 1.37 -21.61
CA GLU A 73 8.53 2.70 -21.93
C GLU A 73 9.16 3.78 -21.03
N LYS A 74 9.43 3.44 -19.77
CA LYS A 74 10.17 4.28 -18.81
C LYS A 74 11.43 3.58 -18.35
N SER A 75 12.48 4.37 -18.12
CA SER A 75 13.73 3.94 -17.49
C SER A 75 14.00 4.82 -16.28
N THR A 76 14.61 4.25 -15.25
CA THR A 76 14.92 4.96 -14.01
C THR A 76 15.98 4.20 -13.20
N THR A 77 16.52 4.82 -12.15
CA THR A 77 17.41 4.15 -11.20
C THR A 77 16.62 3.25 -10.25
N CYS A 78 17.29 2.25 -9.66
CA CYS A 78 16.65 1.39 -8.66
C CYS A 78 16.12 2.14 -7.42
N ALA A 79 16.79 3.22 -7.03
CA ALA A 79 16.34 4.09 -5.94
C ALA A 79 15.03 4.80 -6.30
N ASN A 80 14.98 5.42 -7.48
CA ASN A 80 13.79 6.16 -7.94
C ASN A 80 12.63 5.21 -8.25
N LEU A 81 12.89 4.01 -8.78
CA LEU A 81 11.86 2.98 -8.95
C LEU A 81 11.25 2.58 -7.62
N LYS A 82 12.10 2.35 -6.62
CA LYS A 82 11.67 1.98 -5.26
C LYS A 82 10.78 3.08 -4.67
N GLU A 83 11.21 4.33 -4.73
CA GLU A 83 10.45 5.47 -4.26
C GLU A 83 9.09 5.59 -4.96
N PHE A 84 9.07 5.55 -6.29
CA PHE A 84 7.84 5.56 -7.09
C PHE A 84 6.90 4.43 -6.67
N ALA A 85 7.42 3.20 -6.58
CA ALA A 85 6.60 2.04 -6.25
C ALA A 85 5.98 2.16 -4.86
N PHE A 86 6.74 2.59 -3.85
CA PHE A 86 6.19 2.88 -2.51
C PHE A 86 5.10 3.95 -2.55
N GLY A 87 5.27 5.00 -3.37
CA GLY A 87 4.26 6.05 -3.57
C GLY A 87 2.91 5.54 -4.09
N THR A 88 2.86 4.41 -4.79
CA THR A 88 1.61 3.84 -5.32
C THR A 88 0.80 3.04 -4.29
N HIS A 89 1.42 2.60 -3.17
CA HIS A 89 0.78 1.68 -2.23
C HIS A 89 -0.47 2.25 -1.57
N PRO A 90 -0.44 3.47 -0.99
CA PRO A 90 -1.62 4.00 -0.31
C PRO A 90 -2.83 4.11 -1.24
N GLY A 91 -2.61 4.63 -2.45
CA GLY A 91 -3.64 4.74 -3.48
C GLY A 91 -4.23 3.38 -3.86
N CYS A 92 -3.39 2.39 -4.17
CA CYS A 92 -3.85 1.06 -4.54
C CYS A 92 -4.60 0.33 -3.42
N TYR A 93 -4.21 0.51 -2.15
CA TYR A 93 -4.90 -0.11 -1.01
C TYR A 93 -6.29 0.47 -0.83
N VAL A 94 -6.40 1.80 -0.89
CA VAL A 94 -7.67 2.51 -0.76
C VAL A 94 -8.60 2.20 -1.93
N SER A 95 -8.11 2.33 -3.17
CA SER A 95 -8.94 2.07 -4.36
C SER A 95 -9.38 0.61 -4.46
N SER A 96 -8.63 -0.32 -3.87
CA SER A 96 -8.99 -1.74 -3.80
C SER A 96 -9.99 -2.05 -2.68
N GLY A 97 -10.23 -1.11 -1.77
CA GLY A 97 -11.26 -1.20 -0.73
C GLY A 97 -10.76 -1.61 0.66
N VAL A 98 -9.50 -1.31 1.02
CA VAL A 98 -8.95 -1.66 2.36
C VAL A 98 -9.83 -1.14 3.49
N CYS A 99 -10.45 0.02 3.30
CA CYS A 99 -11.25 0.71 4.31
C CYS A 99 -12.60 0.04 4.60
N ALA A 100 -13.08 -0.82 3.69
CA ALA A 100 -14.35 -1.54 3.84
C ALA A 100 -14.15 -3.02 4.23
N LEU A 101 -12.90 -3.41 4.53
CA LEU A 101 -12.59 -4.75 5.02
C LEU A 101 -13.06 -4.92 6.47
N PRO A 102 -13.50 -6.12 6.86
CA PRO A 102 -13.78 -6.40 8.26
C PRO A 102 -12.49 -6.38 9.10
N PRO A 103 -12.58 -6.12 10.42
CA PRO A 103 -11.41 -6.10 11.30
C PRO A 103 -10.54 -7.37 11.26
N SER A 104 -11.13 -8.54 11.04
CA SER A 104 -10.37 -9.80 10.89
C SER A 104 -9.42 -9.76 9.69
N ASP A 105 -9.81 -9.13 8.59
CA ASP A 105 -8.94 -8.99 7.42
C ASP A 105 -7.84 -7.95 7.69
N TRP A 106 -8.15 -6.86 8.40
CA TRP A 106 -7.13 -5.88 8.82
C TRP A 106 -6.04 -6.51 9.67
N GLU A 107 -6.38 -7.42 10.60
CA GLU A 107 -5.39 -8.20 11.37
C GLU A 107 -4.44 -9.00 10.48
N VAL A 108 -4.98 -9.65 9.44
CA VAL A 108 -4.15 -10.40 8.50
C VAL A 108 -3.27 -9.46 7.69
N VAL A 109 -3.77 -8.29 7.27
CA VAL A 109 -2.97 -7.28 6.56
C VAL A 109 -1.76 -6.84 7.40
N ILE A 110 -1.98 -6.37 8.62
CA ILE A 110 -0.91 -5.84 9.49
C ILE A 110 0.09 -6.92 9.94
N SER A 111 -0.33 -8.19 10.02
CA SER A 111 0.57 -9.29 10.36
C SER A 111 1.37 -9.78 9.16
N THR A 112 0.90 -9.51 7.95
CA THR A 112 1.59 -9.88 6.70
C THR A 112 2.70 -8.86 6.36
N VAL A 113 2.45 -7.58 6.62
CA VAL A 113 3.34 -6.46 6.26
C VAL A 113 3.29 -5.34 7.31
N SER A 114 4.44 -4.73 7.58
CA SER A 114 4.59 -3.63 8.55
C SER A 114 3.84 -2.36 8.08
N LEU A 115 3.23 -1.57 8.98
CA LEU A 115 2.60 -0.29 8.62
C LEU A 115 3.54 0.71 7.96
N LYS A 116 4.80 0.78 8.42
CA LYS A 116 5.82 1.61 7.79
C LYS A 116 6.03 1.21 6.33
N GLU A 117 5.89 -0.07 6.04
CA GLU A 117 6.02 -0.65 4.71
C GLU A 117 4.70 -0.54 3.91
N LEU A 118 3.55 -0.58 4.58
CA LEU A 118 2.21 -0.41 3.98
C LEU A 118 2.00 1.02 3.44
N PHE A 119 2.49 2.03 4.15
CA PHE A 119 2.18 3.43 3.85
C PHE A 119 3.39 4.36 3.69
N GLY A 120 4.63 3.87 3.83
CA GLY A 120 5.85 4.66 3.74
C GLY A 120 6.09 5.57 4.95
N SER A 121 5.05 6.29 5.39
CA SER A 121 4.99 7.07 6.63
C SER A 121 3.56 7.16 7.16
N ILE A 122 3.41 7.57 8.41
CA ILE A 122 2.08 7.84 8.99
C ILE A 122 1.42 9.06 8.32
N ASP A 123 2.22 10.04 7.89
CA ASP A 123 1.70 11.21 7.15
C ASP A 123 1.08 10.81 5.81
N ALA A 124 1.71 9.88 5.08
CA ALA A 124 1.18 9.38 3.82
C ALA A 124 -0.09 8.53 4.03
N LEU A 125 -0.13 7.73 5.10
CA LEU A 125 -1.35 7.05 5.54
C LEU A 125 -2.46 8.08 5.78
N LYS A 126 -2.19 9.07 6.62
CA LYS A 126 -3.13 10.12 7.03
C LYS A 126 -3.64 10.95 5.86
N ALA A 127 -2.77 11.43 4.98
CA ALA A 127 -3.15 12.18 3.78
C ALA A 127 -4.08 11.34 2.89
N THR A 128 -3.76 10.06 2.70
CA THR A 128 -4.59 9.15 1.89
C THR A 128 -5.96 8.94 2.55
N LEU A 129 -6.00 8.68 3.85
CA LEU A 129 -7.25 8.45 4.60
C LEU A 129 -8.13 9.70 4.67
N GLN A 130 -7.55 10.91 4.76
CA GLN A 130 -8.30 12.17 4.76
C GLN A 130 -9.03 12.40 3.43
N THR A 131 -8.43 11.97 2.30
CA THR A 131 -9.06 12.07 0.98
C THR A 131 -10.03 10.92 0.68
N ALA A 132 -9.90 9.80 1.39
CA ALA A 132 -10.71 8.61 1.23
C ALA A 132 -11.81 8.59 2.30
N GLY A 133 -12.92 9.29 2.03
CA GLY A 133 -13.97 9.68 2.98
C GLY A 133 -14.56 8.61 3.93
N ASN A 134 -14.26 7.31 3.76
CA ASN A 134 -14.78 6.23 4.59
C ASN A 134 -13.71 5.41 5.34
N CYS A 135 -12.46 5.88 5.43
CA CYS A 135 -11.40 5.11 6.10
C CYS A 135 -11.22 5.40 7.60
N VAL A 136 -12.17 6.14 8.19
CA VAL A 136 -12.15 6.54 9.60
C VAL A 136 -12.13 5.33 10.53
N GLU A 137 -12.95 4.31 10.27
CA GLU A 137 -13.01 3.09 11.08
C GLU A 137 -11.68 2.34 11.08
N PHE A 138 -11.08 2.16 9.91
CA PHE A 138 -9.76 1.54 9.80
C PHE A 138 -8.70 2.32 10.57
N TYR A 139 -8.71 3.66 10.46
CA TYR A 139 -7.76 4.50 11.18
C TYR A 139 -7.93 4.44 12.71
N GLN A 140 -9.17 4.50 13.19
CA GLN A 140 -9.49 4.33 14.61
C GLN A 140 -9.01 2.97 15.12
N TRP A 141 -9.27 1.91 14.34
CA TRP A 141 -8.81 0.56 14.66
C TRP A 141 -7.28 0.46 14.76
N LEU A 142 -6.53 1.14 13.88
CA LEU A 142 -5.06 1.20 13.97
C LEU A 142 -4.57 1.92 15.22
N ILE A 143 -5.28 2.97 15.67
CA ILE A 143 -4.96 3.71 16.90
C ILE A 143 -5.23 2.86 18.14
N GLU A 144 -6.39 2.20 18.22
CA GLU A 144 -6.78 1.37 19.37
C GLU A 144 -5.79 0.23 19.62
N ARG A 145 -5.17 -0.28 18.56
CA ARG A 145 -4.12 -1.31 18.65
C ARG A 145 -2.70 -0.77 18.82
N GLY A 146 -2.55 0.54 19.00
CA GLY A 146 -1.25 1.20 19.20
C GLY A 146 -0.30 1.11 18.01
N ILE A 147 -0.82 0.78 16.82
CA ILE A 147 -0.01 0.59 15.61
C ILE A 147 0.31 1.95 14.98
N VAL A 148 -0.63 2.90 15.09
CA VAL A 148 -0.42 4.33 14.83
C VAL A 148 -0.41 5.07 16.16
N LYS A 149 0.49 6.05 16.32
CA LYS A 149 0.60 6.80 17.57
C LYS A 149 -0.58 7.78 17.70
N LEU A 150 -1.14 7.89 18.90
CA LEU A 150 -2.16 8.88 19.27
C LEU A 150 -1.74 10.33 19.00
N VAL A 151 -0.42 10.60 18.95
CA VAL A 151 0.14 11.94 18.69
C VAL A 151 -0.36 12.51 17.35
N ASP A 152 -0.56 11.67 16.33
CA ASP A 152 -1.04 12.12 15.02
C ASP A 152 -2.48 12.64 15.08
N LYS A 153 -3.31 12.05 15.95
CA LYS A 153 -4.69 12.49 16.24
C LYS A 153 -4.71 13.77 17.06
N VAL A 154 -3.79 13.91 18.03
CA VAL A 154 -3.66 15.13 18.84
C VAL A 154 -3.17 16.30 17.99
N GLU A 155 -2.21 16.07 17.11
CA GLU A 155 -1.72 17.09 16.17
C GLU A 155 -2.81 17.51 15.18
N ASP A 156 -3.65 16.58 14.71
CA ASP A 156 -4.81 16.91 13.86
C ASP A 156 -5.84 17.78 14.57
N VAL A 157 -6.24 17.39 15.78
CA VAL A 157 -7.19 18.16 16.57
C VAL A 157 -6.61 19.53 16.89
N ALA A 158 -5.32 19.62 17.23
CA ALA A 158 -4.64 20.88 17.48
C ALA A 158 -4.59 21.77 16.23
N LYS A 159 -4.30 21.22 15.04
CA LYS A 159 -4.28 21.95 13.76
C LYS A 159 -5.68 22.42 13.36
N ASP A 160 -6.71 21.58 13.52
CA ASP A 160 -8.11 21.95 13.22
C ASP A 160 -8.63 23.04 14.18
N ILE A 161 -8.33 22.92 15.47
CA ILE A 161 -8.65 23.96 16.46
C ILE A 161 -7.90 25.26 16.13
N TRP A 162 -6.60 25.20 15.85
CA TRP A 162 -5.81 26.38 15.48
C TRP A 162 -6.38 27.07 14.25
N LYS A 163 -6.72 26.31 13.20
CA LYS A 163 -7.36 26.85 12.00
C LYS A 163 -8.68 27.54 12.32
N LYS A 164 -9.55 26.92 13.12
CA LYS A 164 -10.82 27.54 13.54
C LYS A 164 -10.62 28.83 14.34
N VAL A 165 -9.58 28.88 15.17
CA VAL A 165 -9.22 30.09 15.91
C VAL A 165 -8.71 31.17 14.97
N THR A 166 -7.81 30.84 14.03
CA THR A 166 -7.25 31.82 13.09
C THR A 166 -8.24 32.28 12.03
N ASP A 167 -9.20 31.45 11.63
CA ASP A 167 -10.25 31.83 10.67
C ASP A 167 -11.34 32.72 11.33
N PHE A 168 -11.33 32.84 12.67
CA PHE A 168 -12.23 33.69 13.45
C PHE A 168 -11.63 35.07 13.79
N PHE A 169 -10.33 35.28 13.55
CA PHE A 169 -9.61 36.55 13.67
C PHE A 169 -9.25 37.12 12.30
#